data_AF-A0A918AJ63-F1
#
_entry.id   AF-A0A918AJ63-F1
#
_cell.length_a   1.000
_cell.length_b   1.000
_cell.length_c   1.000
_cell.angle_alpha   90.00
_cell.angle_beta   90.00
_cell.angle_gamma   90.00
#
_symmetry.space_group_name_H-M   'P 1'
#
loop_
_entity.id
_entity.type
_entity.pdbx_description
1 polymer ?
#
loop_
_entity_poly.entity_id
_entity_poly.type
_entity_poly.pdbx_seq_one_letter_code
_entity_poly.pdbx_strand_id
1 'polypeptide(L)'
;MADILANPQPHPTVVYAQNRPTVGPAELPDHQLKFDLDAEHHVAAVHLFGPKDFLPTETTSDTDDTAAWIAVPRQAENRMPSGVTLYIDRDTRTEFPQEATLPLNLLRELLHEFMRTGQRPTCVDWQRTDIF
;
A
#
# COMPACT_ATOMS: atom_id res chain seq x y z
N MET A 1 -4.10 -14.16 -10.16
CA MET A 1 -4.25 -12.83 -10.82
C MET A 1 -5.60 -12.72 -11.52
N ALA A 2 -6.06 -13.75 -12.25
CA ALA A 2 -7.35 -13.73 -12.93
C ALA A 2 -8.55 -13.37 -12.02
N ASP A 3 -8.63 -13.92 -10.80
CA ASP A 3 -9.77 -13.68 -9.90
C ASP A 3 -9.83 -12.25 -9.33
N ILE A 4 -8.65 -11.62 -9.18
CA ILE A 4 -8.50 -10.23 -8.69
C ILE A 4 -8.90 -9.25 -9.80
N LEU A 5 -8.54 -9.55 -11.05
CA LEU A 5 -8.84 -8.71 -12.21
C LEU A 5 -10.30 -8.81 -12.67
N ALA A 6 -10.96 -9.94 -12.39
CA ALA A 6 -12.34 -10.20 -12.83
C ALA A 6 -13.41 -9.53 -11.95
N ASN A 7 -13.06 -9.00 -10.78
CA ASN A 7 -14.02 -8.47 -9.81
C ASN A 7 -13.67 -7.03 -9.41
N PRO A 8 -14.19 -6.00 -10.11
CA PRO A 8 -13.95 -4.61 -9.76
C PRO A 8 -14.46 -4.34 -8.33
N GLN A 9 -13.58 -3.81 -7.49
CA GLN A 9 -13.91 -3.51 -6.11
C GLN A 9 -14.51 -2.10 -6.02
N PRO A 10 -15.64 -1.90 -5.32
CA PRO A 10 -16.24 -0.58 -5.15
C PRO A 10 -15.35 0.36 -4.31
N HIS A 11 -14.49 -0.23 -3.46
CA HIS A 11 -13.48 0.46 -2.65
C HIS A 11 -12.11 -0.19 -2.88
N PRO A 12 -10.99 0.51 -2.61
CA PRO A 12 -9.66 -0.07 -2.65
C PRO A 12 -9.58 -1.35 -1.80
N THR A 13 -8.87 -2.36 -2.32
CA THR A 13 -8.74 -3.65 -1.64
C THR A 13 -7.90 -3.46 -0.38
N VAL A 14 -8.44 -3.89 0.75
CA VAL A 14 -7.74 -3.90 2.04
C VAL A 14 -7.19 -5.30 2.29
N VAL A 15 -5.87 -5.41 2.46
CA VAL A 15 -5.20 -6.65 2.80
C VAL A 15 -4.62 -6.59 4.21
N TYR A 16 -4.77 -7.71 4.88
CA TYR A 16 -4.38 -7.92 6.26
C TYR A 16 -3.45 -9.14 6.36
N ALA A 17 -2.33 -9.02 7.08
CA ALA A 17 -1.43 -10.13 7.32
C ALA A 17 -2.07 -11.17 8.27
N GLN A 18 -1.82 -12.47 8.04
CA GLN A 18 -2.29 -13.54 8.91
C GLN A 18 -1.50 -13.56 10.23
N ASN A 19 -2.15 -13.86 11.36
CA ASN A 19 -1.57 -13.94 12.72
C ASN A 19 -0.92 -12.65 13.24
N ARG A 20 -1.42 -11.49 12.84
CA ARG A 20 -0.86 -10.18 13.21
C ARG A 20 -1.17 -9.77 14.66
N PRO A 21 -0.27 -9.02 15.31
CA PRO A 21 -0.56 -8.34 16.57
C PRO A 21 -1.79 -7.43 16.44
N THR A 22 -2.59 -7.40 17.48
CA THR A 22 -3.80 -6.57 17.57
C THR A 22 -3.60 -5.48 18.61
N VAL A 23 -4.09 -4.28 18.32
CA VAL A 23 -3.99 -3.12 19.21
C VAL A 23 -5.37 -2.64 19.66
N GLY A 24 -5.41 -2.18 20.90
CA GLY A 24 -6.60 -1.56 21.49
C GLY A 24 -7.75 -2.56 21.81
N PRO A 25 -8.83 -2.04 22.41
CA PRO A 25 -9.94 -2.87 22.90
C PRO A 25 -10.78 -3.52 21.80
N ALA A 26 -10.64 -3.04 20.56
CA ALA A 26 -11.33 -3.59 19.39
C ALA A 26 -10.52 -4.70 18.68
N GLU A 27 -9.33 -5.04 19.21
CA GLU A 27 -8.39 -5.99 18.61
C GLU A 27 -8.15 -5.70 17.11
N LEU A 28 -8.15 -4.41 16.76
CA LEU A 28 -7.90 -3.99 15.40
C LEU A 28 -6.43 -4.19 15.11
N PRO A 29 -6.08 -4.63 13.91
CA PRO A 29 -4.69 -4.95 13.78
C PRO A 29 -3.81 -3.75 13.50
N ASP A 30 -2.58 -3.90 13.92
CA ASP A 30 -1.60 -2.83 14.04
C ASP A 30 -1.22 -2.18 12.71
N HIS A 31 -1.24 -2.92 11.59
CA HIS A 31 -0.94 -2.38 10.26
C HIS A 31 -1.93 -2.84 9.18
N GLN A 32 -2.08 -2.03 8.13
CA GLN A 32 -3.01 -2.20 7.03
C GLN A 32 -2.35 -1.85 5.70
N LEU A 33 -2.54 -2.69 4.68
CA LEU A 33 -2.15 -2.41 3.31
C LEU A 33 -3.42 -2.21 2.48
N LYS A 34 -3.54 -1.06 1.81
CA LYS A 34 -4.61 -0.77 0.84
C LYS A 34 -4.01 -0.66 -0.55
N PHE A 35 -4.75 -1.09 -1.56
CA PHE A 35 -4.38 -0.79 -2.95
C PHE A 35 -5.60 -0.59 -3.84
N ASP A 36 -5.44 0.29 -4.83
CA ASP A 36 -6.36 0.42 -5.96
C ASP A 36 -5.62 -0.04 -7.22
N LEU A 37 -6.37 -0.55 -8.19
CA LEU A 37 -5.82 -1.02 -9.45
C LEU A 37 -6.72 -0.70 -10.62
N ASP A 38 -6.10 -0.58 -11.78
CA ASP A 38 -6.76 -0.48 -13.06
C ASP A 38 -6.28 -1.61 -13.96
N ALA A 39 -7.20 -2.52 -14.28
CA ALA A 39 -6.91 -3.72 -15.06
C ALA A 39 -6.71 -3.42 -16.55
N GLU A 40 -7.35 -2.38 -17.09
CA GLU A 40 -7.24 -2.00 -18.50
C GLU A 40 -5.85 -1.46 -18.81
N HIS A 41 -5.35 -0.58 -17.95
CA HIS A 41 -4.05 0.07 -18.06
C HIS A 41 -2.93 -0.72 -17.37
N HIS A 42 -3.25 -1.82 -16.69
CA HIS A 42 -2.31 -2.71 -16.02
C HIS A 42 -1.44 -2.01 -14.97
N VAL A 43 -2.08 -1.17 -14.15
CA VAL A 43 -1.41 -0.40 -13.08
C VAL A 43 -2.12 -0.53 -11.74
N ALA A 44 -1.40 -0.20 -10.67
CA ALA A 44 -1.92 -0.13 -9.31
C ALA A 44 -1.17 0.91 -8.47
N ALA A 45 -1.70 1.23 -7.30
CA ALA A 45 -1.02 2.05 -6.30
C ALA A 45 -1.31 1.49 -4.91
N VAL A 46 -0.32 1.59 -4.01
CA VAL A 46 -0.37 0.94 -2.70
C VAL A 46 -0.14 1.97 -1.59
N HIS A 47 -1.00 1.91 -0.58
CA HIS A 47 -0.90 2.64 0.67
C HIS A 47 -0.68 1.63 1.81
N LEU A 48 0.18 2.00 2.75
CA LEU A 48 0.46 1.22 3.95
C LEU A 48 0.29 2.14 5.15
N PHE A 49 -0.45 1.69 6.15
CA PHE A 49 -0.58 2.32 7.44
C PHE A 49 -0.12 1.33 8.52
N GLY A 50 0.61 1.79 9.54
CA GLY A 50 1.02 0.92 10.63
C GLY A 50 2.01 1.55 11.60
N PRO A 51 2.57 0.75 12.51
CA PRO A 51 3.53 1.23 13.51
C PRO A 51 4.81 1.72 12.85
N LYS A 52 5.48 2.71 13.46
CA LYS A 52 6.74 3.25 12.92
C LYS A 52 7.91 2.26 12.98
N ASP A 53 7.89 1.35 13.95
CA ASP A 53 8.90 0.28 14.10
C ASP A 53 8.73 -0.87 13.08
N PHE A 54 7.67 -0.81 12.27
CA PHE A 54 7.55 -1.60 11.03
C PHE A 54 8.66 -1.24 10.01
N LEU A 55 9.38 -0.13 10.24
CA LEU A 55 10.57 0.26 9.52
C LEU A 55 11.84 -0.24 10.22
N PRO A 56 12.76 -0.93 9.52
CA PRO A 56 14.12 -1.01 10.01
C PRO A 56 14.69 0.41 10.00
N THR A 57 14.91 0.97 11.18
CA THR A 57 15.56 2.27 11.43
C THR A 57 14.83 3.51 10.86
N GLU A 58 13.75 3.92 11.49
CA GLU A 58 13.45 5.35 11.59
C GLU A 58 13.34 5.74 13.07
N THR A 59 14.45 6.23 13.65
CA THR A 59 14.41 7.00 14.89
C THR A 59 13.65 8.29 14.59
N THR A 60 12.36 8.32 14.87
CA THR A 60 11.58 9.56 14.82
C THR A 60 11.19 9.97 16.22
N SER A 61 11.43 11.23 16.53
CA SER A 61 11.11 11.91 17.79
C SER A 61 9.62 12.30 17.94
N ASP A 62 8.75 11.79 17.08
CA ASP A 62 7.30 12.03 17.16
C ASP A 62 6.66 11.08 18.17
N THR A 63 5.75 11.62 18.98
CA THR A 63 5.00 10.88 20.02
C THR A 63 3.92 9.95 19.48
N ASP A 64 3.65 9.97 18.17
CA ASP A 64 2.66 9.11 17.54
C ASP A 64 3.30 7.76 17.16
N ASP A 65 2.73 6.64 17.60
CA ASP A 65 3.32 5.31 17.37
C ASP A 65 3.06 4.77 15.96
N THR A 66 2.20 5.45 15.17
CA THR A 66 1.81 5.04 13.82
C THR A 66 2.20 6.06 12.75
N ALA A 67 2.30 5.59 11.49
CA ALA A 67 2.53 6.42 10.32
C ALA A 67 1.92 5.76 9.06
N ALA A 68 1.87 6.53 7.98
CA ALA A 68 1.39 6.09 6.69
C ALA A 68 2.44 6.31 5.59
N TRP A 69 2.42 5.44 4.59
CA TRP A 69 3.33 5.45 3.46
C TRP A 69 2.63 5.08 2.17
N ILE A 70 3.15 5.60 1.06
CA ILE A 70 2.75 5.24 -0.29
C ILE A 70 3.93 4.57 -0.97
N ALA A 71 3.66 3.47 -1.68
CA ALA A 71 4.67 2.77 -2.46
C ALA A 71 4.99 3.56 -3.73
N VAL A 72 6.27 3.72 -4.03
CA VAL A 72 6.75 4.33 -5.28
C VAL A 72 7.75 3.39 -5.97
N PRO A 73 7.78 3.35 -7.31
CA PRO A 73 8.74 2.52 -8.03
C PRO A 73 10.18 2.97 -7.72
N ARG A 74 10.99 2.06 -7.18
CA ARG A 74 12.44 2.29 -6.96
C ARG A 74 13.17 2.48 -8.29
N GLN A 75 12.87 1.58 -9.22
CA GLN A 75 13.50 1.51 -10.53
C GLN A 75 12.80 2.47 -11.51
N ALA A 76 13.58 3.24 -12.25
CA ALA A 76 13.05 4.23 -13.19
C ALA A 76 12.23 3.58 -14.32
N GLU A 77 12.62 2.39 -14.76
CA GLU A 77 11.90 1.60 -15.77
C GLU A 77 10.49 1.17 -15.33
N ASN A 78 10.22 1.13 -14.01
CA ASN A 78 8.91 0.78 -13.47
C ASN A 78 8.00 2.00 -13.29
N ARG A 79 8.46 3.22 -13.61
CA ARG A 79 7.62 4.42 -13.54
C ARG A 79 6.70 4.47 -14.75
N MET A 80 5.39 4.46 -14.49
CA MET A 80 4.34 4.42 -15.50
C MET A 80 3.51 5.72 -15.45
N PRO A 81 3.51 6.54 -16.51
CA PRO A 81 2.48 7.56 -16.66
C PRO A 81 1.20 6.86 -17.13
N SER A 82 0.31 6.49 -16.20
CA SER A 82 -0.94 5.85 -16.58
C SER A 82 -1.97 6.84 -17.11
N GLY A 83 -1.93 8.10 -16.64
CA GLY A 83 -3.03 9.05 -16.85
C GLY A 83 -4.34 8.61 -16.18
N VAL A 84 -4.29 7.55 -15.37
CA VAL A 84 -5.39 6.99 -14.62
C VAL A 84 -5.35 7.54 -13.21
N THR A 85 -6.51 7.93 -12.70
CA THR A 85 -6.66 8.29 -11.29
C THR A 85 -6.93 7.04 -10.47
N LEU A 86 -6.01 6.73 -9.56
CA LEU A 86 -6.16 5.68 -8.56
C LEU A 86 -6.48 6.31 -7.21
N TYR A 87 -7.30 5.66 -6.39
CA TYR A 87 -7.79 6.23 -5.13
C TYR A 87 -7.27 5.49 -3.91
N ILE A 88 -6.74 6.23 -2.93
CA ILE A 88 -6.51 5.73 -1.57
C ILE A 88 -7.86 5.49 -0.89
N ASP A 89 -8.82 6.38 -1.13
CA ASP A 89 -10.19 6.30 -0.67
C ASP A 89 -11.13 6.97 -1.69
N ARG A 90 -12.10 6.20 -2.18
CA ARG A 90 -13.07 6.65 -3.19
C ARG A 90 -14.19 7.50 -2.61
N ASP A 91 -14.52 7.33 -1.33
CA ASP A 91 -15.61 8.07 -0.68
C ASP A 91 -15.19 9.52 -0.43
N THR A 92 -13.94 9.71 0.03
CA THR A 92 -13.33 11.03 0.24
C THR A 92 -12.68 11.59 -1.03
N ARG A 93 -12.61 10.79 -2.10
CA ARG A 93 -11.88 11.10 -3.36
C ARG A 93 -10.41 11.45 -3.10
N THR A 94 -9.80 10.76 -2.14
CA THR A 94 -8.38 10.90 -1.86
C THR A 94 -7.60 10.11 -2.89
N GLU A 95 -6.89 10.82 -3.77
CA GLU A 95 -6.16 10.25 -4.89
C GLU A 95 -4.73 9.84 -4.49
N PHE A 96 -4.22 8.79 -5.13
CA PHE A 96 -2.79 8.54 -5.12
C PHE A 96 -2.06 9.58 -5.99
N PRO A 97 -0.85 10.02 -5.60
CA PRO A 97 0.00 10.79 -6.48
C PRO A 97 0.38 9.95 -7.70
N GLN A 98 0.50 10.57 -8.88
CA GLN A 98 0.77 9.86 -10.14
C GLN A 98 2.11 9.09 -10.09
N GLU A 99 3.07 9.58 -9.32
CA GLU A 99 4.38 8.97 -9.12
C GLU A 99 4.33 7.64 -8.35
N ALA A 100 3.21 7.36 -7.65
CA ALA A 100 2.96 6.11 -6.95
C ALA A 100 2.42 4.98 -7.84
N THR A 101 2.24 5.26 -9.14
CA THR A 101 1.75 4.25 -10.09
C THR A 101 2.78 3.14 -10.26
N LEU A 102 2.38 1.92 -9.91
CA LEU A 102 3.15 0.68 -10.03
C LEU A 102 2.59 -0.17 -11.17
N PRO A 103 3.42 -0.90 -11.93
CA PRO A 103 2.93 -1.94 -12.82
C PRO A 103 2.43 -3.16 -12.01
N LEU A 104 1.44 -3.88 -12.52
CA LEU A 104 0.78 -4.96 -11.76
C LEU A 104 1.71 -6.12 -11.34
N ASN A 105 2.79 -6.38 -12.11
CA ASN A 105 3.79 -7.36 -11.72
C ASN A 105 4.53 -6.95 -10.43
N LEU A 106 4.79 -5.66 -10.25
CA LEU A 106 5.43 -5.11 -9.06
C LEU A 106 4.47 -5.11 -7.87
N LEU A 107 3.17 -4.82 -8.08
CA LEU A 107 2.14 -5.03 -7.06
C LEU A 107 2.13 -6.48 -6.57
N ARG A 108 2.17 -7.45 -7.49
CA ARG A 108 2.17 -8.88 -7.13
C ARG A 108 3.39 -9.25 -6.29
N GLU A 109 4.57 -8.79 -6.67
CA GLU A 109 5.80 -9.01 -5.91
C GLU A 109 5.71 -8.42 -4.50
N LEU A 110 5.24 -7.18 -4.41
CA LEU A 110 5.01 -6.46 -3.16
C LEU A 110 4.07 -7.23 -2.22
N LEU A 111 2.92 -7.67 -2.72
CA LEU A 111 1.94 -8.42 -1.93
C LEU A 111 2.50 -9.77 -1.46
N HIS A 112 3.23 -10.48 -2.32
CA HIS A 112 3.86 -11.75 -1.95
C HIS A 112 4.94 -11.58 -0.89
N GLU A 113 5.77 -10.53 -1.00
CA GLU A 113 6.77 -10.22 0.01
C GLU A 113 6.09 -9.89 1.34
N PHE A 114 5.09 -9.00 1.33
CA PHE A 114 4.32 -8.62 2.51
C PHE A 114 3.68 -9.82 3.20
N MET A 115 3.04 -10.72 2.44
CA MET A 115 2.43 -11.94 2.99
C MET A 115 3.46 -12.89 3.62
N ARG A 116 4.66 -12.96 3.06
CA ARG A 116 5.72 -13.86 3.53
C ARG A 116 6.41 -13.32 4.78
N THR A 117 6.65 -12.02 4.85
CA THR A 117 7.46 -11.40 5.91
C THR A 117 6.63 -10.77 7.02
N GLY A 118 5.39 -10.38 6.71
CA GLY A 118 4.61 -9.50 7.58
C GLY A 118 5.31 -8.15 7.82
N GLN A 119 6.22 -7.73 6.92
CA GLN A 119 6.98 -6.49 7.00
C GLN A 119 6.79 -5.69 5.72
N ARG A 120 7.16 -4.41 5.77
CA ARG A 120 7.11 -3.51 4.61
C ARG A 120 7.97 -4.06 3.45
N PRO A 121 7.38 -4.32 2.27
CA PRO A 121 8.11 -4.87 1.12
C PRO A 121 9.29 -4.01 0.67
N THR A 122 10.38 -4.67 0.27
CA THR A 122 11.64 -4.05 -0.15
C THR A 122 11.76 -3.90 -1.66
N CYS A 123 10.87 -4.49 -2.46
CA CYS A 123 10.83 -4.35 -3.91
C CYS A 123 10.41 -2.95 -4.41
N VAL A 124 9.92 -2.08 -3.52
CA VAL A 124 9.55 -0.68 -3.78
C VAL A 124 10.23 0.26 -2.79
N ASP A 125 10.21 1.55 -3.09
CA ASP A 125 10.51 2.58 -2.10
C ASP A 125 9.21 3.10 -1.49
N TRP A 126 9.32 3.71 -0.32
CA TRP A 126 8.16 4.13 0.47
C TRP A 126 8.30 5.58 0.86
N GLN A 127 7.31 6.37 0.47
CA GLN A 127 7.24 7.79 0.77
C GLN A 127 6.23 8.01 1.90
N ARG A 128 6.63 8.72 2.96
CA ARG A 128 5.71 9.11 4.04
C ARG A 128 4.58 9.99 3.51
N THR A 129 3.40 9.82 4.10
CA THR A 129 2.22 10.64 3.79
C THR A 129 1.42 10.94 5.06
N ASP A 130 0.68 12.05 5.04
CA ASP A 130 -0.24 12.45 6.11
C ASP A 130 -1.68 11.91 5.87
N ILE A 131 -1.83 10.97 4.93
CA ILE A 131 -3.10 10.32 4.59
C ILE A 131 -3.22 9.04 5.41
N PHE A 132 -4.16 9.02 6.36
CA PHE A 132 -4.42 7.92 7.30
C PHE A 132 -5.70 7.17 6.98
#